data_AF-A0A7Y7C9T9-F1
#
_entry.id   AF-A0A7Y7C9T9-F1
#
_cell.length_a   1.000
_cell.length_b   1.000
_cell.length_c   1.000
_cell.angle_alpha   90.00
_cell.angle_beta   90.00
_cell.angle_gamma   90.00
#
_symmetry.space_group_name_H-M   'P 1'
#
loop_
_entity.id
_entity.type
_entity.pdbx_description
1 polymer ?
#
loop_
_entity_poly.entity_id
_entity_poly.type
_entity_poly.pdbx_seq_one_letter_code
_entity_poly.pdbx_strand_id
1 'polypeptide(L)'
;MKKTSLRALFSALLPALLLAPFASAVAAERMTSTFACFQSTEDRPEADFDGTSHGVRNRSEGINWQWIDLRCPVVTDATFAMNNIYQVNVQGFDGHSSHDVYAMACTSWKWATGGRCGNSVRSAATGYYNVTMTSGSGVDALYYWRTAPWDYPYVLIQLPGRGDVGFTSSVGYTLYTP
;
A
#
# COMPACT_ATOMS: atom_id res chain seq x y z
N MET A 1 -25.10 -33.02 -53.43
CA MET A 1 -24.52 -32.43 -52.20
C MET A 1 -24.49 -30.92 -52.37
N LYS A 2 -25.35 -30.17 -51.66
CA LYS A 2 -25.42 -28.69 -51.76
C LYS A 2 -24.35 -28.07 -50.86
N LYS A 3 -23.48 -27.23 -51.44
CA LYS A 3 -22.44 -26.49 -50.72
C LYS A 3 -23.09 -25.37 -49.89
N THR A 4 -23.00 -25.47 -48.57
CA THR A 4 -23.38 -24.41 -47.64
C THR A 4 -22.41 -23.23 -47.77
N SER A 5 -22.97 -22.04 -48.01
CA SER A 5 -22.22 -20.80 -48.22
C SER A 5 -21.54 -20.32 -46.93
N LEU A 6 -20.24 -19.97 -47.01
CA LEU A 6 -19.45 -19.40 -45.90
C LEU A 6 -20.10 -18.14 -45.27
N ARG A 7 -20.95 -17.41 -46.01
CA ARG A 7 -21.68 -16.25 -45.47
C ARG A 7 -22.72 -16.63 -44.42
N ALA A 8 -23.27 -17.85 -44.47
CA ALA A 8 -24.24 -18.31 -43.48
C ALA A 8 -23.59 -18.61 -42.12
N LEU A 9 -22.29 -18.95 -42.09
CA LEU A 9 -21.55 -19.15 -40.84
C LEU A 9 -21.22 -17.83 -40.12
N PHE A 10 -20.90 -16.76 -40.87
CA PHE A 10 -20.58 -15.47 -40.25
C PHE A 10 -21.79 -14.72 -39.66
N SER A 11 -23.00 -14.93 -40.19
CA SER A 11 -24.21 -14.30 -39.65
C SER A 11 -24.74 -14.95 -38.37
N ALA A 12 -24.32 -16.18 -38.06
CA ALA A 12 -24.73 -16.89 -36.85
C ALA A 12 -23.80 -16.64 -35.64
N LEU A 13 -22.61 -16.06 -35.85
CA LEU A 13 -21.65 -15.74 -34.79
C LEU A 13 -21.83 -14.33 -34.19
N LEU A 14 -22.52 -13.43 -34.89
CA LEU A 14 -22.74 -12.06 -34.40
C LEU A 14 -23.73 -11.92 -33.22
N PRO A 15 -24.76 -12.77 -33.03
CA PRO A 15 -25.63 -12.64 -31.86
C PRO A 15 -25.02 -13.22 -30.58
N ALA A 16 -24.00 -14.08 -30.67
CA ALA A 16 -23.43 -14.77 -29.51
C ALA A 16 -22.47 -13.89 -28.69
N LEU A 17 -21.96 -12.79 -29.26
CA LEU A 17 -21.07 -11.86 -28.54
C LEU A 17 -21.82 -10.82 -27.68
N LEU A 18 -23.14 -10.69 -27.84
CA LEU A 18 -23.96 -9.68 -27.14
C LEU A 18 -24.63 -10.21 -25.87
N LEU A 19 -24.43 -11.49 -25.54
CA LEU A 19 -24.93 -12.15 -24.33
C LEU A 19 -23.80 -12.65 -23.42
N ALA A 20 -22.57 -12.16 -23.61
CA ALA A 20 -21.56 -12.33 -22.59
C ALA A 20 -22.13 -11.72 -21.30
N PRO A 21 -22.32 -12.50 -20.22
CA PRO A 21 -22.73 -11.94 -18.96
C PRO A 21 -21.71 -10.86 -18.63
N PHE A 22 -22.19 -9.62 -18.48
CA PHE A 22 -21.43 -8.59 -17.79
C PHE A 22 -21.13 -9.22 -16.43
N ALA A 23 -19.92 -9.74 -16.27
CA ALA A 23 -19.43 -10.13 -14.96
C ALA A 23 -19.63 -8.90 -14.10
N SER A 24 -20.48 -9.03 -13.07
CA SER A 24 -20.65 -7.99 -12.08
C SER A 24 -19.25 -7.57 -11.69
N ALA A 25 -18.89 -6.31 -11.95
CA ALA A 25 -17.69 -5.74 -11.36
C ALA A 25 -17.86 -5.95 -9.86
N VAL A 26 -17.12 -6.90 -9.30
CA VAL A 26 -17.12 -7.16 -7.87
C VAL A 26 -16.74 -5.82 -7.26
N ALA A 27 -17.61 -5.27 -6.43
CA ALA A 27 -17.39 -3.97 -5.84
C ALA A 27 -16.21 -4.13 -4.89
N ALA A 28 -15.06 -3.56 -5.25
CA ALA A 28 -13.87 -3.66 -4.42
C ALA A 28 -14.18 -3.11 -3.02
N GLU A 29 -13.99 -3.95 -2.00
CA GLU A 29 -14.21 -3.53 -0.63
C GLU A 29 -13.02 -2.71 -0.14
N ARG A 30 -13.30 -1.69 0.68
CA ARG A 30 -12.32 -0.68 1.09
C ARG A 30 -12.28 -0.51 2.61
N MET A 31 -11.10 -0.71 3.20
CA MET A 31 -10.80 -0.30 4.57
C MET A 31 -9.85 0.89 4.54
N THR A 32 -10.19 1.97 5.24
CA THR A 32 -9.30 3.14 5.39
C THR A 32 -8.89 3.24 6.85
N SER A 33 -7.58 3.16 7.12
CA SER A 33 -7.03 3.43 8.44
C SER A 33 -6.45 4.83 8.44
N THR A 34 -7.04 5.70 9.25
CA THR A 34 -6.57 7.08 9.40
C THR A 34 -5.50 7.22 10.46
N PHE A 35 -5.49 6.47 11.59
CA PHE A 35 -4.39 6.48 12.56
C PHE A 35 -4.32 5.24 13.47
N ALA A 36 -3.16 4.56 13.44
CA ALA A 36 -2.53 3.83 14.56
C ALA A 36 -1.08 3.42 14.18
N CYS A 37 -0.38 4.23 13.37
CA CYS A 37 1.02 3.95 13.04
C CYS A 37 1.88 4.23 14.27
N PHE A 38 2.83 3.35 14.57
CA PHE A 38 3.80 3.54 15.62
C PHE A 38 5.18 3.79 15.01
N GLN A 39 5.94 4.67 15.64
CA GLN A 39 7.33 4.95 15.27
C GLN A 39 8.22 3.78 15.70
N SER A 40 9.22 3.45 14.89
CA SER A 40 10.21 2.45 15.28
C SER A 40 11.04 2.97 16.46
N THR A 41 11.32 2.12 17.45
CA THR A 41 12.26 2.47 18.54
C THR A 41 13.69 2.74 18.04
N GLU A 42 14.00 2.33 16.81
CA GLU A 42 15.28 2.57 16.13
C GLU A 42 15.43 4.03 15.67
N ASP A 43 14.33 4.78 15.54
CA ASP A 43 14.31 6.17 15.03
C ASP A 43 14.86 7.23 16.01
N ARG A 44 15.41 6.81 17.17
CA ARG A 44 15.99 7.70 18.20
C ARG A 44 14.99 8.75 18.74
N PRO A 45 15.34 9.63 19.71
CA PRO A 45 14.44 10.72 20.15
C PRO A 45 14.22 11.82 19.08
N GLU A 46 14.53 11.52 17.82
CA GLU A 46 14.63 12.47 16.70
C GLU A 46 13.32 12.56 15.92
N ALA A 47 12.29 11.77 16.26
CA ALA A 47 10.93 11.98 15.81
C ALA A 47 9.94 11.93 16.97
N ASP A 48 8.90 12.76 16.89
CA ASP A 48 7.82 12.84 17.88
C ASP A 48 6.44 12.81 17.25
N PHE A 49 5.47 12.27 17.98
CA PHE A 49 4.07 12.28 17.57
C PHE A 49 3.42 13.62 17.96
N ASP A 50 2.82 14.29 16.98
CA ASP A 50 2.04 15.49 17.22
C ASP A 50 0.60 15.11 17.59
N GLY A 51 0.31 15.12 18.89
CA GLY A 51 -1.02 14.78 19.42
C GLY A 51 -2.17 15.67 18.92
N THR A 52 -1.89 16.82 18.30
CA THR A 52 -2.91 17.72 17.75
C THR A 52 -3.26 17.42 16.29
N SER A 53 -2.26 17.13 15.45
CA SER A 53 -2.46 16.81 14.03
C SER A 53 -2.50 15.30 13.75
N HIS A 54 -2.23 14.49 14.77
CA HIS A 54 -1.90 13.06 14.68
C HIS A 54 -0.72 12.76 13.74
N GLY A 55 0.06 13.78 13.37
CA GLY A 55 1.20 13.63 12.49
C GLY A 55 2.46 13.17 13.21
N VAL A 56 3.48 12.84 12.43
CA VAL A 56 4.84 12.59 12.90
C VAL A 56 5.71 13.77 12.51
N ARG A 57 6.45 14.29 13.49
CA ARG A 57 7.39 15.39 13.32
C ARG A 57 8.81 14.87 13.37
N ASN A 58 9.65 15.42 12.49
CA ASN A 58 11.09 15.20 12.52
C ASN A 58 11.76 16.31 13.33
N ARG A 59 12.51 15.90 14.36
CA ARG A 59 13.36 16.72 15.24
C ARG A 59 14.86 16.48 15.02
N SER A 60 15.24 15.68 14.03
CA SER A 60 16.65 15.44 13.72
C SER A 60 17.31 16.76 13.29
N GLU A 61 18.39 17.13 13.97
CA GLU A 61 19.20 18.31 13.68
C GLU A 61 20.57 17.90 13.10
N GLY A 62 21.06 18.64 12.10
CA GLY A 62 22.43 18.48 11.59
C GLY A 62 22.62 17.39 10.54
N ILE A 63 23.74 16.64 10.63
CA ILE A 63 24.19 15.68 9.60
C ILE A 63 23.76 14.23 9.86
N ASN A 64 23.15 13.93 11.01
CA ASN A 64 22.69 12.60 11.38
C ASN A 64 21.28 12.30 10.84
N TRP A 65 21.08 12.52 9.54
CA TRP A 65 19.79 12.28 8.90
C TRP A 65 19.55 10.77 8.76
N GLN A 66 18.40 10.29 9.25
CA GLN A 66 17.93 8.92 9.06
C GLN A 66 16.46 8.94 8.69
N TRP A 67 16.04 7.98 7.85
CA TRP A 67 14.62 7.79 7.55
C TRP A 67 13.83 7.56 8.84
N ILE A 68 12.64 8.15 8.92
CA ILE A 68 11.70 7.86 10.01
C ILE A 68 10.84 6.68 9.56
N ASP A 69 10.96 5.56 10.26
CA ASP A 69 10.24 4.34 9.94
C ASP A 69 8.92 4.27 10.72
N LEU A 70 7.82 4.52 10.01
CA LEU A 70 6.48 4.36 10.54
C LEU A 70 5.95 2.97 10.24
N ARG A 71 5.62 2.23 11.29
CA ARG A 71 5.00 0.90 11.19
C ARG A 71 3.52 1.03 11.47
N CYS A 72 2.70 0.80 10.45
CA CYS A 72 1.25 0.89 10.52
C CYS A 72 0.64 -0.51 10.55
N PRO A 73 0.17 -1.01 11.72
CA PRO A 73 -0.49 -2.30 11.81
C PRO A 73 -1.64 -2.41 10.81
N VAL A 74 -1.78 -3.58 10.19
CA VAL A 74 -2.92 -3.91 9.35
C VAL A 74 -3.84 -4.84 10.12
N VAL A 75 -5.09 -4.42 10.28
CA VAL A 75 -6.12 -5.26 10.88
C VAL A 75 -6.65 -6.20 9.80
N THR A 76 -6.47 -7.49 10.02
CA THR A 76 -6.98 -8.53 9.14
C THR A 76 -8.11 -9.27 9.84
N ASP A 77 -9.22 -9.47 9.15
CA ASP A 77 -10.36 -10.26 9.59
C ASP A 77 -10.88 -11.15 8.45
N ALA A 78 -12.09 -11.70 8.58
CA ALA A 78 -12.68 -12.54 7.54
C ALA A 78 -12.95 -11.79 6.23
N THR A 79 -13.13 -10.47 6.32
CA THR A 79 -13.45 -9.57 5.21
C THR A 79 -12.16 -9.06 4.54
N PHE A 80 -11.19 -8.64 5.34
CA PHE A 80 -9.85 -8.21 4.93
C PHE A 80 -8.81 -9.28 5.24
N ALA A 81 -9.03 -10.49 4.73
CA ALA A 81 -8.03 -11.55 4.83
C ALA A 81 -6.76 -11.13 4.07
N MET A 82 -5.60 -11.31 4.70
CA MET A 82 -4.31 -10.81 4.22
C MET A 82 -3.97 -11.23 2.78
N ASN A 83 -4.33 -12.46 2.41
CA ASN A 83 -4.13 -13.04 1.09
C ASN A 83 -5.10 -12.52 0.03
N ASN A 84 -6.20 -11.88 0.43
CA ASN A 84 -7.21 -11.30 -0.45
C ASN A 84 -6.94 -9.82 -0.76
N ILE A 85 -6.03 -9.16 -0.05
CA ILE A 85 -5.68 -7.76 -0.32
C ILE A 85 -4.90 -7.70 -1.64
N TYR A 86 -5.43 -7.01 -2.64
CA TYR A 86 -4.78 -6.86 -3.96
C TYR A 86 -4.13 -5.50 -4.16
N GLN A 87 -4.54 -4.50 -3.38
CA GLN A 87 -3.95 -3.17 -3.45
C GLN A 87 -3.96 -2.48 -2.09
N VAL A 88 -2.92 -1.68 -1.86
CA VAL A 88 -2.78 -0.77 -0.74
C VAL A 88 -2.39 0.60 -1.28
N ASN A 89 -3.13 1.63 -0.91
CA ASN A 89 -2.77 3.02 -1.19
C ASN A 89 -2.36 3.68 0.12
N VAL A 90 -1.09 4.06 0.24
CA VAL A 90 -0.61 4.93 1.31
C VAL A 90 -0.80 6.36 0.86
N GLN A 91 -1.49 7.16 1.65
CA GLN A 91 -1.78 8.55 1.36
C GLN A 91 -1.34 9.40 2.52
N GLY A 92 -0.79 10.56 2.23
CA GLY A 92 -0.34 11.45 3.27
C GLY A 92 0.09 12.81 2.75
N PHE A 93 0.52 13.61 3.70
CA PHE A 93 1.18 14.86 3.48
C PHE A 93 2.54 14.80 4.18
N ASP A 94 3.57 15.19 3.45
CA ASP A 94 4.88 15.50 3.99
C ASP A 94 5.15 16.99 3.75
N GLY A 95 5.50 17.72 4.81
CA GLY A 95 5.84 19.13 4.72
C GLY A 95 7.12 19.40 3.91
N HIS A 96 7.86 18.37 3.54
CA HIS A 96 9.10 18.48 2.77
C HIS A 96 8.87 18.51 1.24
N SER A 97 9.46 19.50 0.56
CA SER A 97 9.21 19.75 -0.86
C SER A 97 10.26 19.16 -1.82
N SER A 98 10.98 18.10 -1.46
CA SER A 98 12.05 17.56 -2.32
C SER A 98 12.55 16.16 -1.96
N HIS A 99 11.77 15.40 -1.20
CA HIS A 99 12.20 14.10 -0.71
C HIS A 99 11.19 13.01 -1.06
N ASP A 100 11.72 11.81 -1.22
CA ASP A 100 10.94 10.64 -1.57
C ASP A 100 10.30 10.04 -0.33
N VAL A 101 9.07 9.54 -0.48
CA VAL A 101 8.42 8.69 0.52
C VAL A 101 8.41 7.27 -0.01
N TYR A 102 8.76 6.31 0.83
CA TYR A 102 8.71 4.88 0.48
C TYR A 102 7.64 4.18 1.28
N ALA A 103 6.91 3.27 0.65
CA ALA A 103 6.00 2.35 1.33
C ALA A 103 6.34 0.90 0.98
N MET A 104 6.21 0.03 1.97
CA MET A 104 6.41 -1.40 1.86
C MET A 104 5.30 -2.14 2.61
N ALA A 105 4.83 -3.25 2.04
CA ALA A 105 3.97 -4.19 2.76
C ALA A 105 4.86 -5.23 3.45
N CYS A 106 4.80 -5.29 4.78
CA CYS A 106 5.70 -6.09 5.60
C CYS A 106 4.92 -7.04 6.50
N THR A 107 5.62 -8.08 6.96
CA THR A 107 5.14 -8.96 8.02
C THR A 107 6.17 -9.01 9.15
N SER A 108 5.70 -8.98 10.39
CA SER A 108 6.52 -9.32 11.56
C SER A 108 6.33 -10.80 11.84
N TRP A 109 7.41 -11.53 12.07
CA TRP A 109 7.32 -12.96 12.33
C TRP A 109 6.53 -13.22 13.62
N LYS A 110 5.56 -14.13 13.55
CA LYS A 110 4.72 -14.45 14.71
C LYS A 110 5.49 -15.13 15.84
N TRP A 111 6.49 -15.92 15.49
CA TRP A 111 7.22 -16.81 16.39
C TRP A 111 8.73 -16.51 16.48
N ALA A 112 9.17 -15.38 15.93
CA ALA A 112 10.57 -14.98 15.92
C ALA A 112 10.71 -13.45 15.93
N THR A 113 11.89 -12.96 16.31
CA THR A 113 12.20 -11.52 16.25
C THR A 113 12.57 -11.13 14.82
N GLY A 114 11.92 -10.08 14.30
CA GLY A 114 12.19 -9.54 12.98
C GLY A 114 10.98 -9.63 12.06
N GLY A 115 11.23 -9.48 10.77
CA GLY A 115 10.18 -9.46 9.77
C GLY A 115 10.75 -9.40 8.37
N ARG A 116 9.84 -9.36 7.39
CA ARG A 116 10.23 -9.22 5.99
C ARG A 116 9.27 -8.30 5.26
N CYS A 117 9.82 -7.47 4.40
CA CYS A 117 9.08 -6.53 3.58
C CYS A 117 9.08 -7.00 2.13
N GLY A 118 7.97 -6.73 1.45
CA GLY A 118 7.94 -6.75 0.00
C GLY A 118 8.76 -5.61 -0.57
N ASN A 119 8.68 -5.44 -1.88
CA ASN A 119 9.45 -4.40 -2.55
C ASN A 119 8.96 -3.00 -2.18
N SER A 120 9.90 -2.08 -2.00
CA SER A 120 9.59 -0.68 -1.71
C SER A 120 9.01 0.00 -2.94
N VAL A 121 7.86 0.66 -2.76
CA VAL A 121 7.28 1.55 -3.76
C VAL A 121 7.57 2.98 -3.35
N ARG A 122 8.09 3.78 -4.30
CA ARG A 122 8.49 5.16 -4.09
C ARG A 122 7.40 6.11 -4.57
N SER A 123 7.13 7.16 -3.81
CA SER A 123 6.51 8.39 -4.32
C SER A 123 7.57 9.49 -4.36
N ALA A 124 7.70 10.13 -5.52
CA ALA A 124 8.54 11.32 -5.72
C ALA A 124 7.76 12.63 -5.52
N ALA A 125 6.54 12.56 -4.97
CA ALA A 125 5.66 13.71 -4.84
C ALA A 125 6.02 14.57 -3.61
N THR A 126 6.05 15.87 -3.83
CA THR A 126 6.31 16.90 -2.82
C THR A 126 5.00 17.38 -2.19
N GLY A 127 4.90 17.45 -0.86
CA GLY A 127 3.64 17.80 -0.21
C GLY A 127 2.72 16.58 -0.06
N TYR A 128 1.69 16.50 -0.90
CA TYR A 128 0.77 15.36 -0.88
C TYR A 128 1.30 14.20 -1.72
N TYR A 129 1.27 13.00 -1.15
CA TYR A 129 1.70 11.79 -1.85
C TYR A 129 0.64 10.70 -1.80
N ASN A 130 0.66 9.85 -2.83
CA ASN A 130 -0.08 8.60 -2.90
C ASN A 130 0.86 7.51 -3.40
N VAL A 131 1.18 6.54 -2.55
CA VAL A 131 2.02 5.38 -2.89
C VAL A 131 1.09 4.17 -3.06
N THR A 132 0.99 3.66 -4.29
CA THR A 132 0.15 2.51 -4.61
C THR A 132 0.99 1.23 -4.67
N MET A 133 0.71 0.30 -3.78
CA MET A 133 1.27 -1.05 -3.76
C MET A 133 0.22 -2.03 -4.28
N THR A 134 0.55 -2.84 -5.28
CA THR A 134 -0.39 -3.79 -5.90
C THR A 134 0.16 -5.22 -5.87
N SER A 135 -0.74 -6.19 -5.86
CA SER A 135 -0.42 -7.57 -6.20
C SER A 135 -0.32 -7.69 -7.72
N GLY A 136 0.73 -8.36 -8.21
CA GLY A 136 0.84 -8.76 -9.61
C GLY A 136 1.07 -7.62 -10.63
N SER A 137 2.33 -7.28 -10.86
CA SER A 137 3.02 -7.33 -12.18
C SER A 137 4.43 -6.76 -12.02
N GLY A 138 5.43 -7.47 -12.55
CA GLY A 138 6.85 -7.16 -12.33
C GLY A 138 7.33 -7.50 -10.93
N VAL A 139 7.28 -6.52 -10.03
CA VAL A 139 7.88 -6.58 -8.70
C VAL A 139 6.76 -6.43 -7.66
N ASP A 140 6.26 -7.56 -7.18
CA ASP A 140 5.09 -7.63 -6.31
C ASP A 140 5.37 -7.08 -4.91
N ALA A 141 4.78 -5.92 -4.60
CA ALA A 141 4.94 -5.27 -3.31
C ALA A 141 4.21 -6.01 -2.17
N LEU A 142 3.16 -6.78 -2.50
CA LEU A 142 2.32 -7.49 -1.53
C LEU A 142 2.70 -8.97 -1.36
N TYR A 143 3.89 -9.38 -1.84
CA TYR A 143 4.33 -10.79 -1.89
C TYR A 143 4.20 -11.50 -0.54
N TYR A 144 4.81 -10.94 0.52
CA TYR A 144 4.82 -11.59 1.83
C TYR A 144 3.44 -11.64 2.48
N TRP A 145 2.52 -10.75 2.11
CA TRP A 145 1.14 -10.83 2.59
C TRP A 145 0.40 -12.04 2.06
N ARG A 146 0.75 -12.51 0.86
CA ARG A 146 0.13 -13.69 0.26
C ARG A 146 0.85 -14.99 0.59
N THR A 147 2.18 -14.95 0.76
CA THR A 147 2.98 -16.16 1.02
C THR A 147 3.20 -16.48 2.49
N ALA A 148 2.98 -15.52 3.40
CA ALA A 148 3.11 -15.71 4.85
C ALA A 148 1.88 -15.19 5.62
N PRO A 149 0.65 -15.67 5.30
CA PRO A 149 -0.61 -15.14 5.85
C PRO A 149 -0.80 -15.36 7.37
N TRP A 150 0.11 -16.08 8.02
CA TRP A 150 0.08 -16.38 9.46
C TRP A 150 0.91 -15.40 10.31
N ASP A 151 1.71 -14.54 9.68
CA ASP A 151 2.50 -13.51 10.35
C ASP A 151 1.69 -12.22 10.57
N TYR A 152 2.23 -11.27 11.34
CA TYR A 152 1.53 -10.01 11.65
C TYR A 152 1.77 -8.95 10.58
N PRO A 153 0.76 -8.55 9.77
CA PRO A 153 0.97 -7.60 8.69
C PRO A 153 1.04 -6.17 9.19
N TYR A 154 1.91 -5.39 8.56
CA TYR A 154 1.96 -3.95 8.72
C TYR A 154 2.45 -3.29 7.43
N VAL A 155 2.06 -2.04 7.23
CA VAL A 155 2.64 -1.18 6.21
C VAL A 155 3.80 -0.42 6.84
N LEU A 156 4.99 -0.54 6.27
CA LEU A 156 6.14 0.30 6.62
C LEU A 156 6.16 1.51 5.71
N ILE A 157 6.12 2.71 6.28
CA ILE A 157 6.29 3.97 5.56
C ILE A 157 7.57 4.61 6.04
N GLN A 158 8.45 4.94 5.10
CA GLN A 158 9.69 5.65 5.38
C GLN A 158 9.50 7.10 4.97
N LEU A 159 9.49 7.98 5.96
CA LEU A 159 9.42 9.43 5.77
C LEU A 159 10.83 10.02 5.76
N PRO A 160 11.06 11.09 5.01
CA PRO A 160 12.38 11.66 4.88
C PRO A 160 12.91 12.24 6.19
N GLY A 161 14.18 11.89 6.44
CA GLY A 161 14.93 12.28 7.63
C GLY A 161 15.61 13.65 7.58
N ARG A 162 15.70 14.26 6.40
CA ARG A 162 16.59 15.40 6.15
C ARG A 162 15.82 16.72 6.18
N GLY A 163 16.46 17.76 6.70
CA GLY A 163 16.36 19.12 6.14
C GLY A 163 16.00 20.20 7.12
N ASP A 164 14.72 20.25 7.51
CA ASP A 164 14.17 21.40 8.22
C ASP A 164 13.48 20.97 9.52
N VAL A 165 13.85 21.56 10.64
CA VAL A 165 13.21 21.23 11.91
C VAL A 165 11.73 21.65 11.87
N GLY A 166 10.82 20.76 12.28
CA GLY A 166 9.46 21.14 12.66
C GLY A 166 8.36 20.98 11.61
N PHE A 167 8.57 20.23 10.54
CA PHE A 167 7.45 19.83 9.66
C PHE A 167 6.67 18.65 10.24
N THR A 168 5.35 18.72 10.08
CA THR A 168 4.41 17.67 10.44
C THR A 168 4.06 16.86 9.21
N SER A 169 4.31 15.57 9.25
CA SER A 169 3.81 14.62 8.26
C SER A 169 2.55 13.93 8.77
N SER A 170 1.54 13.75 7.94
CA SER A 170 0.36 12.93 8.25
C SER A 170 0.27 11.77 7.27
N VAL A 171 0.00 10.56 7.77
CA VAL A 171 0.00 9.35 6.95
C VAL A 171 -1.18 8.47 7.31
N GLY A 172 -1.83 7.93 6.28
CA GLY A 172 -2.82 6.87 6.40
C GLY A 172 -2.67 5.86 5.26
N TYR A 173 -3.40 4.76 5.35
CA TYR A 173 -3.45 3.79 4.26
C TYR A 173 -4.88 3.31 4.01
N THR A 174 -5.11 2.89 2.77
CA THR A 174 -6.36 2.28 2.32
C THR A 174 -6.05 0.91 1.74
N LEU A 175 -6.77 -0.13 2.18
CA LEU A 175 -6.70 -1.49 1.65
C LEU A 175 -7.86 -1.73 0.67
N TYR A 176 -7.59 -2.52 -0.36
CA TYR A 176 -8.59 -2.97 -1.33
C TYR A 176 -8.56 -4.49 -1.47
N THR A 177 -9.74 -5.11 -1.40
CA THR A 177 -9.99 -6.52 -1.74
C THR A 177 -10.86 -6.59 -3.00
N PRO A 178 -10.78 -7.68 -3.80
CA PRO A 178 -11.53 -7.83 -5.05
C PRO A 178 -13.04 -7.69 -4.89
#